data_AF-A0A6L4ATI3-F1
#
_entry.id   AF-A0A6L4ATI3-F1
#
_cell.length_a   1.000
_cell.length_b   1.000
_cell.length_c   1.000
_cell.angle_alpha   90.00
_cell.angle_beta   90.00
_cell.angle_gamma   90.00
#
_symmetry.space_group_name_H-M   'P 1'
#
loop_
_entity.id
_entity.type
_entity.pdbx_description
1 polymer ?
#
loop_
_entity_poly.entity_id
_entity_poly.type
_entity_poly.pdbx_seq_one_letter_code
_entity_poly.pdbx_strand_id
1 'polypeptide(L)' 'MIPYEDIQAEVRRRRRERWASIVAAEPPGRPVGRRPRDPEQEALLTRLDRARLDRRGPVRIG' A
#
# COMPACT_ATOMS: atom_id res chain seq x y z
N MET A 1 -5.32 -5.36 31.77
CA MET A 1 -5.35 -5.79 30.36
C MET A 1 -5.78 -4.58 29.54
N ILE A 2 -5.03 -4.18 28.52
CA ILE A 2 -5.40 -3.02 27.70
C ILE A 2 -6.54 -3.47 26.76
N PRO A 3 -7.67 -2.74 26.69
CA PRO A 3 -8.74 -3.01 25.74
C PRO A 3 -8.22 -3.02 24.29
N TYR A 4 -8.70 -3.96 23.49
CA TYR A 4 -8.31 -4.07 22.09
C TYR A 4 -8.58 -2.78 21.28
N GLU A 5 -9.65 -2.06 21.61
CA GLU A 5 -10.00 -0.77 20.99
C GLU A 5 -8.95 0.31 21.24
N ASP A 6 -8.35 0.35 22.43
CA ASP A 6 -7.30 1.31 22.77
C ASP A 6 -6.01 1.01 21.99
N ILE A 7 -5.71 -0.27 21.77
CA ILE A 7 -4.60 -0.71 20.92
C ILE A 7 -4.85 -0.29 19.46
N GLN A 8 -6.08 -0.46 18.95
CA GLN A 8 -6.45 -0.05 17.60
C GLN A 8 -6.38 1.48 17.42
N ALA A 9 -6.81 2.24 18.41
CA ALA A 9 -6.71 3.70 18.41
C ALA A 9 -5.25 4.15 18.34
N GLU A 10 -4.38 3.55 19.14
CA GLU A 10 -2.94 3.83 19.14
C GLU A 10 -2.27 3.49 17.80
N VAL A 11 -2.60 2.33 17.22
CA VAL A 11 -2.10 1.92 15.90
C VAL A 11 -2.55 2.90 14.81
N ARG A 12 -3.82 3.33 14.83
CA ARG A 12 -4.34 4.32 13.89
C ARG A 12 -3.64 5.67 14.05
N ARG A 13 -3.39 6.11 15.29
CA ARG A 13 -2.66 7.35 15.59
C ARG A 13 -1.25 7.30 15.00
N ARG A 14 -0.47 6.29 15.34
CA ARG A 14 0.90 6.09 14.83
C ARG A 14 0.95 6.00 13.31
N ARG A 15 -0.04 5.34 12.70
CA ARG A 15 -0.15 5.25 11.25
C ARG A 15 -0.37 6.63 10.62
N ARG A 16 -1.25 7.47 11.19
CA ARG A 16 -1.48 8.84 10.72
C ARG A 16 -0.24 9.71 10.86
N GLU A 17 0.42 9.68 12.01
CA GLU A 17 1.67 10.43 12.26
C GLU A 17 2.77 10.03 11.27
N ARG A 18 2.92 8.72 11.04
CA ARG A 18 3.89 8.20 10.05
C ARG A 18 3.58 8.69 8.65
N TRP A 19 2.31 8.68 8.24
CA TRP A 19 1.93 9.20 6.92
C TRP A 19 2.15 10.70 6.80
N ALA A 20 1.82 11.48 7.83
CA ALA A 20 2.08 12.91 7.85
C ALA A 20 3.57 13.22 7.67
N SER A 21 4.44 12.47 8.34
CA SER A 21 5.90 12.59 8.18
C SER A 21 6.37 12.23 6.76
N ILE A 22 5.82 11.17 6.15
CA ILE A 22 6.14 10.79 4.77
C ILE A 22 5.73 11.88 3.78
N VAL A 23 4.52 12.40 3.92
CA VAL A 23 3.99 13.46 3.04
C VAL A 23 4.79 14.75 3.21
N ALA A 24 5.15 15.13 4.44
CA ALA A 24 5.97 16.31 4.70
C ALA A 24 7.39 16.19 4.14
N ALA A 25 7.94 14.98 4.08
CA ALA A 25 9.25 14.70 3.50
C ALA A 25 9.23 14.55 1.97
N GLU A 26 8.06 14.59 1.33
CA GLU A 26 7.94 14.44 -0.12
C GLU A 26 8.21 15.78 -0.81
N PRO A 27 9.16 15.84 -1.77
CA PRO A 27 9.50 17.09 -2.44
C PRO A 27 8.31 17.62 -3.26
N PRO A 28 8.04 18.94 -3.22
CA PRO A 28 6.96 19.54 -4.01
C PRO A 28 7.22 19.34 -5.50
N GLY A 29 6.21 18.86 -6.23
CA GLY A 29 6.30 18.60 -7.66
C GLY A 29 6.46 17.11 -8.04
N ARG A 30 6.50 16.19 -7.08
CA ARG A 30 6.38 14.76 -7.39
C ARG A 30 4.92 14.45 -7.78
N PRO A 31 4.66 13.91 -9.00
CA PRO A 31 3.30 13.60 -9.41
C PRO A 31 2.69 12.59 -8.45
N VAL A 32 1.56 12.98 -7.84
CA VAL A 32 0.77 12.16 -6.92
C VAL A 32 0.38 10.87 -7.66
N GLY A 33 1.01 9.76 -7.29
CA GLY A 33 0.72 8.44 -7.88
C GLY A 33 1.81 7.81 -8.75
N ARG A 34 2.93 8.49 -9.04
CA ARG A 34 4.07 7.84 -9.70
C ARG A 34 5.32 7.89 -8.83
N ARG A 35 5.56 6.79 -8.10
CA ARG A 35 6.95 6.35 -7.91
C ARG A 35 7.56 6.25 -9.31
N PRO A 36 8.81 6.69 -9.56
CA PRO A 36 9.55 6.17 -10.70
C PRO A 36 9.69 4.68 -10.44
N ARG A 37 8.72 3.89 -10.93
CA ARG A 37 8.89 2.47 -11.06
C ARG A 37 9.76 2.36 -12.29
N ASP A 38 10.98 1.95 -12.06
CA ASP A 38 11.78 1.32 -13.10
C ASP A 38 10.84 0.46 -13.99
N PRO A 39 10.77 0.69 -15.31
CA PRO A 39 9.90 -0.05 -16.22
C PRO A 39 10.01 -1.57 -16.04
N GLU A 40 11.21 -2.06 -15.69
CA GLU A 40 11.45 -3.47 -15.42
C GLU A 40 10.69 -3.95 -14.17
N GLN A 41 10.63 -3.13 -13.12
CA GLN A 41 9.88 -3.44 -11.90
C GLN A 41 8.37 -3.43 -12.15
N GLU A 42 7.86 -2.53 -12.99
CA GLU A 42 6.45 -2.50 -13.36
C GLU A 42 6.06 -3.74 -14.18
N ALA A 43 6.89 -4.14 -15.14
CA ALA A 43 6.71 -5.36 -15.91
C ALA A 43 6.74 -6.61 -15.01
N LEU A 44 7.68 -6.68 -14.07
CA LEU A 44 7.79 -7.77 -13.11
C LEU A 44 6.53 -7.90 -12.24
N LEU A 45 6.04 -6.78 -11.70
CA LEU A 45 4.87 -6.78 -10.83
C LEU A 45 3.59 -7.12 -11.59
N THR A 46 3.46 -6.65 -12.82
CA THR A 46 2.35 -7.02 -13.72
C THR A 46 2.35 -8.53 -13.99
N ARG A 47 3.53 -9.10 -14.23
CA ARG A 47 3.70 -10.55 -14.43
C ARG A 47 3.32 -11.34 -13.17
N LEU A 48 3.77 -10.89 -12.00
CA LEU A 48 3.45 -11.52 -10.72
C LEU A 48 1.96 -11.42 -10.38
N ASP A 49 1.32 -10.30 -10.71
CA ASP A 49 -0.11 -10.10 -10.48
C ASP A 49 -0.96 -11.01 -11.38
N ARG A 50 -0.63 -11.11 -12.67
CA ARG A 50 -1.26 -12.09 -13.58
C ARG A 50 -1.11 -13.52 -13.06
N ALA A 51 0.10 -13.92 -12.66
CA ALA A 51 0.33 -15.25 -12.10
C ALA A 51 -0.45 -15.50 -10.80
N ARG A 52 -0.72 -14.46 -9.99
CA ARG A 52 -1.56 -14.57 -8.79
C ARG A 52 -3.03 -14.78 -9.15
N LEU A 53 -3.54 -14.07 -10.16
CA LEU A 53 -4.91 -14.23 -10.64
C LEU A 53 -5.13 -15.62 -11.25
N ASP A 54 -4.18 -16.10 -12.04
CA ASP A 54 -4.22 -17.45 -12.63
C ASP A 54 -4.25 -18.54 -11.54
N ARG A 55 -3.50 -18.35 -10.44
CA ARG A 55 -3.49 -19.27 -9.29
C ARG A 55 -4.75 -19.20 -8.43
N ARG A 56 -5.39 -18.03 -8.35
CA ARG A 56 -6.61 -17.85 -7.54
C ARG A 56 -7.86 -18.40 -8.23
N GLY A 57 -7.83 -18.61 -9.55
CA GLY A 57 -8.99 -18.98 -10.33
C GLY A 57 -10.03 -17.84 -10.37
N PRO A 58 -11.10 -17.98 -11.16
CA PRO A 58 -12.17 -16.98 -11.20
C PRO A 58 -12.80 -16.85 -9.82
N VAL A 59 -12.79 -15.64 -9.26
CA VAL A 59 -13.54 -15.31 -8.05
C VAL A 59 -15.02 -15.49 -8.40
N ARG A 60 -15.62 -16.60 -7.95
CA ARG A 60 -17.07 -16.75 -7.97
C ARG A 60 -17.65 -15.73 -7.00
N ILE A 61 -18.10 -14.60 -7.55
CA ILE A 61 -19.01 -13.70 -6.86
C ILE A 61 -20.38 -14.38 -7.00
N GLY A 62 -20.83 -15.00 -5.90
CA GLY A 62 -22.18 -15.55 -5.78
C GLY A 62 -23.21 -14.46 -5.53
#